data_AF-A0A5M9H3G8-F1
#
_entry.id   AF-A0A5M9H3G8-F1
#
_cell.length_a   1.000
_cell.length_b   1.000
_cell.length_c   1.000
_cell.angle_alpha   90.00
_cell.angle_beta   90.00
_cell.angle_gamma   90.00
#
_symmetry.space_group_name_H-M   'P 1'
#
loop_
_entity.id
_entity.type
_entity.pdbx_description
1 polymer ?
#
loop_
_entity_poly.entity_id
_entity_poly.type
_entity_poly.pdbx_seq_one_letter_code
_entity_poly.pdbx_strand_id
1 'polypeptide(L)'
;MVYSVCQKYHLCTRLNVSFPRSTGNTPCFYNHFVTDREEPFDRPGTPDDSKGHYIFDIPDPLWNFGSGLSYTQFKYLNCSLKDSVLTQTGTVRVEIEVENAGTRDGKEVVQLYVRDKFSSVATPIQQLKAFKKEFIKAGKRSKVILEVPVSELGLYNDRMQYVVEPGEFEIQVGSASDNIHFKKTVRVGKE
;
A
#
# COMPACT_ATOMS: atom_id res chain seq x y z
N MET A 1 3.03 26.75 -3.35
CA MET A 1 2.13 26.83 -2.17
C MET A 1 0.93 27.75 -2.39
N VAL A 2 1.10 29.01 -2.82
CA VAL A 2 0.03 30.04 -2.90
C VAL A 2 -1.17 29.66 -3.78
N TYR A 3 -0.95 29.02 -4.95
CA TYR A 3 -2.05 28.64 -5.85
C TYR A 3 -2.98 27.53 -5.33
N SER A 4 -2.49 26.68 -4.42
CA SER A 4 -3.30 25.65 -3.79
C SER A 4 -4.25 26.24 -2.75
N VAL A 5 -3.82 27.30 -2.07
CA VAL A 5 -4.63 28.01 -1.06
C VAL A 5 -5.82 28.70 -1.72
N CYS A 6 -5.65 29.24 -2.94
CA CYS A 6 -6.74 29.81 -3.73
C CYS A 6 -7.67 28.78 -4.40
N GLN A 7 -7.56 27.48 -4.09
CA GLN A 7 -8.39 26.38 -4.63
C GLN A 7 -8.43 26.27 -6.17
N LYS A 8 -7.50 26.93 -6.88
CA LYS A 8 -7.43 26.89 -8.35
C LYS A 8 -6.88 25.55 -8.86
N TYR A 9 -6.18 24.80 -8.00
CA TYR A 9 -5.65 23.47 -8.26
C TYR A 9 -5.97 22.52 -7.11
N HIS A 10 -6.30 21.28 -7.44
CA HIS A 10 -6.62 20.23 -6.48
C HIS A 10 -5.35 19.57 -5.91
N LEU A 11 -5.20 19.57 -4.58
CA LEU A 11 -4.15 18.84 -3.87
C LEU A 11 -4.35 17.33 -4.01
N CYS A 12 -3.34 16.66 -4.55
CA CYS A 12 -3.34 15.22 -4.84
C CYS A 12 -1.94 14.64 -4.66
N THR A 13 -1.22 15.18 -3.69
CA THR A 13 0.13 14.74 -3.31
C THR A 13 0.01 13.63 -2.28
N ARG A 14 0.81 12.59 -2.44
CA ARG A 14 0.95 11.49 -1.48
C ARG A 14 2.35 11.55 -0.88
N LEU A 15 2.49 11.15 0.37
CA LEU A 15 3.77 11.08 1.07
C LEU A 15 4.67 10.00 0.44
N ASN A 16 5.93 10.35 0.19
CA ASN A 16 6.96 9.42 -0.29
C ASN A 16 7.80 8.82 0.85
N VAL A 17 7.57 9.24 2.09
CA VAL A 17 8.19 8.73 3.31
C VAL A 17 7.16 8.67 4.43
N SER A 18 7.28 7.71 5.34
CA SER A 18 6.47 7.69 6.56
C SER A 18 6.99 8.74 7.55
N PHE A 19 6.07 9.42 8.24
CA PHE A 19 6.40 10.42 9.26
C PHE A 19 6.24 9.80 10.65
N PRO A 20 7.33 9.68 11.44
CA PRO A 20 7.24 9.15 12.79
C PRO A 20 6.50 10.12 13.72
N ARG A 21 5.97 9.58 14.82
CA ARG A 21 5.35 10.38 15.89
C ARG A 21 6.38 11.22 16.66
N SER A 22 7.56 10.64 16.86
CA SER A 22 8.71 11.23 17.55
C SER A 22 10.00 10.67 16.94
N THR A 23 11.13 11.35 17.15
CA THR A 23 12.46 10.83 16.79
C THR A 23 12.73 9.46 17.43
N GLY A 24 12.11 9.17 18.58
CA GLY A 24 12.22 7.87 19.26
C GLY A 24 11.60 6.70 18.48
N ASN A 25 10.67 6.96 17.56
CA ASN A 25 10.02 5.93 16.72
C ASN A 25 10.78 5.69 15.39
N THR A 26 12.00 6.24 15.26
CA THR A 26 12.87 5.94 14.10
C THR A 26 13.63 4.64 14.34
N PRO A 27 13.84 3.80 13.31
CA PRO A 27 13.52 4.01 11.89
C PRO A 27 12.03 3.84 11.56
N CYS A 28 11.52 4.65 10.62
CA CYS A 28 10.10 4.75 10.25
C CYS A 28 9.84 4.50 8.76
N PHE A 29 9.59 3.25 8.38
CA PHE A 29 9.35 2.86 6.99
C PHE A 29 8.21 1.85 6.89
N TYR A 30 7.45 1.90 5.79
CA TYR A 30 6.21 1.13 5.62
C TYR A 30 6.45 -0.34 5.24
N ASN A 31 7.57 -0.63 4.59
CA ASN A 31 7.95 -1.95 4.10
C ASN A 31 8.85 -2.68 5.13
N HIS A 32 8.40 -2.67 6.38
CA HIS A 32 9.06 -3.40 7.45
C HIS A 32 8.81 -4.91 7.36
N PHE A 33 9.64 -5.71 8.03
CA PHE A 33 9.41 -7.14 8.14
C PHE A 33 8.26 -7.44 9.10
N VAL A 34 7.69 -8.63 8.99
CA VAL A 34 6.54 -9.06 9.81
C VAL A 34 6.83 -8.92 11.31
N THR A 35 8.07 -9.19 11.74
CA THR A 35 8.52 -9.17 13.14
C THR A 35 9.05 -7.82 13.62
N ASP A 36 9.00 -6.77 12.79
CA ASP A 36 9.77 -5.53 13.03
C ASP A 36 8.94 -4.41 13.70
N ARG A 37 7.60 -4.50 13.71
CA ARG A 37 6.75 -3.42 14.21
C ARG A 37 5.52 -3.82 14.99
N GLU A 38 4.71 -4.71 14.44
CA GLU A 38 3.46 -5.12 15.06
C GLU A 38 3.67 -6.48 15.72
N GLU A 39 3.69 -6.49 17.04
CA GLU A 39 3.54 -7.71 17.81
C GLU A 39 2.15 -7.74 18.47
N PRO A 40 1.53 -8.92 18.66
CA PRO A 40 0.18 -9.03 19.24
C PRO A 40 0.01 -8.40 20.63
N PHE A 41 1.11 -8.09 21.32
CA PHE A 41 1.13 -7.44 22.63
C PHE A 41 1.31 -5.91 22.57
N ASP A 42 1.49 -5.33 21.39
CA ASP A 42 1.62 -3.88 21.22
C ASP A 42 0.28 -3.18 21.40
N ARG A 43 0.16 -2.54 22.55
CA ARG A 43 -0.93 -1.64 22.88
C ARG A 43 -0.38 -0.56 23.78
N PRO A 44 -0.85 0.69 23.64
CA PRO A 44 -0.43 1.77 24.52
C PRO A 44 -0.74 1.39 25.97
N GLY A 45 0.30 1.45 26.81
CA GLY A 45 0.16 1.25 28.25
C GLY A 45 -0.44 2.48 28.94
N THR A 46 -0.74 2.33 30.23
CA THR A 46 -0.97 3.45 31.15
C THR A 46 0.16 3.50 32.17
N PRO A 47 0.34 4.62 32.91
CA PRO A 47 1.32 4.68 34.01
C PRO A 47 1.16 3.54 35.03
N ASP A 48 -0.08 3.08 35.27
CA ASP A 48 -0.40 2.00 36.22
C ASP A 48 -0.34 0.59 35.59
N ASP A 49 -0.27 0.48 34.26
CA ASP A 49 -0.31 -0.78 33.52
C ASP A 49 0.52 -0.64 32.22
N SER A 50 1.84 -0.74 32.37
CA SER A 50 2.80 -0.60 31.27
C SER A 50 2.70 -1.78 30.29
N LYS A 51 2.52 -1.51 28.99
CA LYS A 51 2.36 -2.54 27.93
C LYS A 51 3.09 -2.12 26.65
N GLY A 52 3.32 -3.10 25.76
CA GLY A 52 3.86 -2.91 24.41
C GLY A 52 5.35 -2.57 24.36
N HIS A 53 5.85 -2.33 23.14
CA HIS A 53 7.22 -1.87 22.90
C HIS A 53 7.49 -0.45 23.40
N TYR A 54 6.47 0.42 23.44
CA TYR A 54 6.55 1.78 23.96
C TYR A 54 5.55 1.97 25.10
N ILE A 55 6.03 2.44 26.25
CA ILE A 55 5.22 2.57 27.48
C ILE A 55 4.02 3.52 27.29
N PHE A 56 4.22 4.61 26.52
CA PHE A 56 3.23 5.69 26.34
C PHE A 56 2.93 6.00 24.86
N ASP A 57 3.39 5.18 23.93
CA ASP A 57 3.19 5.41 22.49
C ASP A 57 3.03 4.08 21.74
N ILE A 58 2.89 4.14 20.42
CA ILE A 58 2.86 2.99 19.53
C ILE A 58 3.96 3.11 18.45
N PRO A 59 4.48 1.99 17.92
CA PRO A 59 5.51 2.01 16.88
C PRO A 59 5.03 2.60 15.54
N ASP A 60 3.72 2.76 15.36
CA ASP A 60 3.10 3.21 14.11
C ASP A 60 3.43 4.65 13.73
N PRO A 61 3.59 4.93 12.43
CA PRO A 61 3.79 6.30 11.95
C PRO A 61 2.58 7.19 12.26
N LEU A 62 2.83 8.49 12.38
CA LEU A 62 1.75 9.49 12.44
C LEU A 62 1.08 9.64 11.08
N TRP A 63 1.88 9.64 10.01
CA TRP A 63 1.41 9.56 8.63
C TRP A 63 2.19 8.50 7.89
N ASN A 64 1.47 7.56 7.29
CA ASN A 64 2.07 6.46 6.57
C ASN A 64 2.51 6.86 5.16
N PHE A 65 3.38 6.05 4.59
CA PHE A 65 3.75 6.16 3.18
C PHE A 65 2.49 6.10 2.30
N GLY A 66 2.42 6.95 1.29
CA GLY A 66 1.27 7.02 0.38
C GLY A 66 0.07 7.79 0.93
N SER A 67 0.07 8.20 2.21
CA SER A 67 -1.02 9.03 2.76
C SER A 67 -1.03 10.41 2.11
N GLY A 68 -2.22 10.99 1.95
CA GLY A 68 -2.39 12.31 1.35
C GLY A 68 -3.83 12.78 1.45
N LEU A 69 -4.01 14.07 1.71
CA LEU A 69 -5.33 14.69 1.78
C LEU A 69 -5.77 15.16 0.39
N SER A 70 -7.10 15.15 0.20
CA SER A 70 -7.77 15.59 -1.02
C SER A 70 -8.96 16.47 -0.62
N TYR A 71 -9.29 17.44 -1.46
CA TYR A 71 -10.51 18.27 -1.29
C TYR A 71 -11.78 17.57 -1.74
N THR A 72 -11.67 16.36 -2.29
CA THR A 72 -12.79 15.49 -2.65
C THR A 72 -12.59 14.10 -2.06
N GLN A 73 -13.67 13.34 -1.96
CA GLN A 73 -13.65 11.98 -1.43
C GLN A 73 -13.73 10.98 -2.58
N PHE A 74 -12.81 10.02 -2.60
CA PHE A 74 -12.80 8.93 -3.56
C PHE A 74 -13.28 7.64 -2.91
N LYS A 75 -14.18 6.93 -3.57
CA LYS A 75 -14.69 5.62 -3.16
C LYS A 75 -14.15 4.54 -4.09
N TYR A 76 -13.60 3.50 -3.50
CA TYR A 76 -13.14 2.31 -4.20
C TYR A 76 -14.31 1.33 -4.25
N LEU A 77 -14.84 1.07 -5.44
CA LEU A 77 -16.10 0.34 -5.61
C LEU A 77 -15.88 -1.14 -5.90
N ASN A 78 -14.92 -1.45 -6.77
CA ASN A 78 -14.65 -2.81 -7.19
C ASN A 78 -13.17 -2.99 -7.53
N CYS A 79 -12.71 -4.23 -7.43
CA CYS A 79 -11.37 -4.66 -7.82
C CYS A 79 -11.44 -6.06 -8.41
N SER A 80 -11.05 -6.19 -9.68
CA SER A 80 -10.95 -7.46 -10.39
C SER A 80 -9.51 -7.76 -10.78
N LEU A 81 -9.18 -9.05 -10.72
CA LEU A 81 -7.95 -9.59 -11.32
C LEU A 81 -8.31 -10.19 -12.67
N LYS A 82 -7.44 -9.99 -13.66
CA LYS A 82 -7.60 -10.66 -14.95
C LYS A 82 -7.38 -12.18 -14.80
N ASP A 83 -6.30 -12.54 -14.11
CA ASP A 83 -5.86 -13.92 -13.93
C ASP A 83 -5.46 -14.11 -12.44
N SER A 84 -5.84 -15.24 -11.84
CA SER A 84 -5.47 -15.60 -10.45
C SER A 84 -4.28 -16.55 -10.38
N VAL A 85 -3.95 -17.22 -11.49
CA VAL A 85 -2.80 -18.13 -11.62
C VAL A 85 -1.93 -17.61 -12.75
N LEU A 86 -0.65 -17.41 -12.48
CA LEU A 86 0.29 -16.76 -13.39
C LEU A 86 1.55 -17.59 -13.55
N THR A 87 2.12 -17.56 -14.75
CA THR A 87 3.46 -18.09 -15.02
C THR A 87 4.52 -17.06 -14.60
N GLN A 88 5.77 -17.49 -14.50
CA GLN A 88 6.89 -16.59 -14.16
C GLN A 88 7.10 -15.44 -15.16
N THR A 89 6.60 -15.59 -16.40
CA THR A 89 6.65 -14.56 -17.45
C THR A 89 5.34 -13.79 -17.57
N GLY A 90 4.37 -14.04 -16.69
CA GLY A 90 3.07 -13.39 -16.69
C GLY A 90 3.11 -11.97 -16.14
N THR A 91 1.95 -11.32 -16.19
CA THR A 91 1.74 -9.98 -15.64
C THR A 91 0.50 -10.00 -14.76
N VAL A 92 0.64 -9.58 -13.51
CA VAL A 92 -0.50 -9.30 -12.64
C VAL A 92 -1.20 -8.06 -13.19
N ARG A 93 -2.44 -8.21 -13.64
CA ARG A 93 -3.27 -7.10 -14.11
C ARG A 93 -4.47 -6.93 -13.21
N VAL A 94 -4.54 -5.76 -12.56
CA VAL A 94 -5.61 -5.40 -11.64
C VAL A 94 -6.41 -4.24 -12.24
N GLU A 95 -7.73 -4.41 -12.32
CA GLU A 95 -8.66 -3.34 -12.70
C GLU A 95 -9.44 -2.90 -11.47
N ILE A 96 -9.44 -1.59 -11.23
CA ILE A 96 -10.06 -0.97 -10.06
C ILE A 96 -11.04 0.09 -10.53
N GLU A 97 -12.26 0.04 -10.00
CA GLU A 97 -13.27 1.07 -10.22
C GLU A 97 -13.24 2.08 -9.07
N VAL A 98 -12.94 3.33 -9.41
CA VAL A 98 -12.86 4.44 -8.45
C VAL A 98 -13.88 5.51 -8.80
N GLU A 99 -14.68 5.91 -7.82
CA GLU A 99 -15.66 6.98 -7.93
C GLU A 99 -15.18 8.22 -7.19
N ASN A 100 -15.28 9.40 -7.81
CA ASN A 100 -15.21 10.66 -7.10
C ASN A 100 -16.59 11.00 -6.54
N ALA A 101 -16.79 10.74 -5.25
CA ALA A 101 -18.07 10.92 -4.56
C ALA A 101 -18.27 12.34 -4.00
N GLY A 102 -17.32 13.26 -4.20
CA GLY A 102 -17.44 14.65 -3.76
C GLY A 102 -17.94 15.60 -4.84
N THR A 103 -18.01 16.88 -4.49
CA THR A 103 -18.58 17.95 -5.33
C THR A 103 -17.55 18.66 -6.21
N ARG A 104 -16.28 18.25 -6.16
CA ARG A 104 -15.18 18.87 -6.89
C ARG A 104 -14.41 17.83 -7.69
N ASP A 105 -13.97 18.23 -8.87
CA ASP A 105 -13.01 17.47 -9.66
C ASP A 105 -11.71 17.26 -8.87
N GLY A 106 -11.10 16.09 -9.04
CA GLY A 106 -9.91 15.74 -8.29
C GLY A 106 -9.06 14.70 -8.99
N LYS A 107 -7.86 14.47 -8.43
CA LYS A 107 -6.96 13.39 -8.89
C LYS A 107 -6.73 12.43 -7.74
N GLU A 108 -6.91 11.15 -7.99
CA GLU A 108 -6.62 10.09 -7.02
C GLU A 108 -5.38 9.31 -7.43
N VAL A 109 -4.56 8.91 -6.46
CA VAL A 109 -3.40 8.04 -6.68
C VAL A 109 -3.74 6.66 -6.13
N VAL A 110 -4.09 5.74 -7.02
CA VAL A 110 -4.32 4.34 -6.69
C VAL A 110 -2.97 3.63 -6.57
N GLN A 111 -2.76 2.93 -5.46
CA GLN A 111 -1.49 2.28 -5.12
C GLN A 111 -1.70 0.77 -5.02
N LEU A 112 -0.79 -0.01 -5.61
CA LEU A 112 -0.76 -1.46 -5.54
C LEU A 112 0.51 -1.90 -4.81
N TYR A 113 0.27 -2.55 -3.69
CA TYR A 113 1.27 -3.18 -2.87
C TYR A 113 1.22 -4.69 -3.04
N VAL A 114 2.37 -5.34 -2.91
CA VAL A 114 2.47 -6.80 -2.93
C VAL A 114 3.12 -7.28 -1.65
N ARG A 115 2.56 -8.35 -1.10
CA ARG A 115 3.15 -9.15 -0.03
C ARG A 115 3.36 -10.56 -0.53
N ASP A 116 4.58 -11.07 -0.38
CA ASP A 116 4.84 -12.50 -0.52
C ASP A 116 4.37 -13.20 0.77
N LYS A 117 3.43 -14.16 0.66
CA LYS A 117 2.89 -14.82 1.86
C LYS A 117 3.84 -15.87 2.44
N PHE A 118 4.60 -16.54 1.58
CA PHE A 118 5.47 -17.65 1.96
C PHE A 118 6.74 -17.61 1.11
N SER A 119 7.84 -17.24 1.75
CA SER A 119 9.15 -17.07 1.11
C SER A 119 10.23 -17.82 1.90
N SER A 120 11.32 -18.18 1.22
CA SER A 120 12.49 -18.82 1.84
C SER A 120 13.25 -17.91 2.81
N VAL A 121 13.13 -16.59 2.61
CA VAL A 121 13.76 -15.54 3.42
C VAL A 121 12.69 -14.56 3.91
N ALA A 122 12.99 -13.82 4.98
CA ALA A 122 12.07 -12.79 5.47
C ALA A 122 11.81 -11.71 4.41
N THR A 123 10.54 -11.49 4.10
CA THR A 123 10.09 -10.47 3.14
C THR A 123 9.24 -9.40 3.83
N PRO A 124 9.19 -8.17 3.29
CA PRO A 124 8.37 -7.11 3.86
C PRO A 124 6.87 -7.42 3.87
N ILE A 125 6.14 -6.87 4.84
CA ILE A 125 4.68 -7.02 4.94
C ILE A 125 3.91 -6.45 3.74
N GLN A 126 4.53 -5.52 3.01
CA GLN A 126 4.02 -4.91 1.79
C GLN A 126 5.14 -4.16 1.07
N GLN A 127 5.12 -4.17 -0.26
CA GLN A 127 6.01 -3.40 -1.12
C GLN A 127 5.21 -2.74 -2.23
N LEU A 128 5.35 -1.43 -2.42
CA LEU A 128 4.72 -0.74 -3.55
C LEU A 128 5.35 -1.25 -4.86
N LYS A 129 4.52 -1.77 -5.77
CA LYS A 129 4.96 -2.25 -7.10
C LYS A 129 4.40 -1.42 -8.25
N ALA A 130 3.19 -0.88 -8.10
CA ALA A 130 2.62 0.01 -9.11
C ALA A 130 1.74 1.08 -8.49
N PHE A 131 1.63 2.22 -9.15
CA PHE A 131 0.65 3.24 -8.81
C PHE A 131 0.22 3.99 -10.07
N LYS A 132 -0.98 4.54 -10.06
CA LYS A 132 -1.50 5.36 -11.15
C LYS A 132 -2.29 6.54 -10.60
N LYS A 133 -2.00 7.72 -11.14
CA LYS A 133 -2.69 8.96 -10.82
C LYS A 133 -3.76 9.24 -11.86
N GLU A 134 -5.02 9.14 -11.46
CA GLU A 134 -6.18 9.27 -12.34
C GLU A 134 -6.96 10.55 -12.03
N PHE A 135 -7.34 11.31 -13.06
CA PHE A 135 -8.22 12.47 -12.90
C PHE A 135 -9.68 12.03 -13.04
N ILE A 136 -10.48 12.32 -12.02
CA ILE A 136 -11.88 11.89 -11.96
C ILE A 136 -12.74 13.12 -11.65
N LYS A 137 -13.66 13.43 -12.57
CA LYS A 137 -14.63 14.52 -12.39
C LYS A 137 -15.59 14.23 -11.24
N ALA A 138 -16.11 15.28 -10.61
CA ALA A 138 -17.10 15.15 -9.54
C ALA A 138 -18.29 14.26 -9.96
N GLY A 139 -18.66 13.30 -9.10
CA GLY A 139 -19.73 12.35 -9.34
C GLY A 139 -19.48 11.33 -10.47
N LYS A 140 -18.26 11.26 -11.00
CA LYS A 140 -17.90 10.30 -12.07
C LYS A 140 -17.07 9.15 -11.53
N ARG A 141 -17.09 8.06 -12.29
CA ARG A 141 -16.29 6.86 -12.08
C ARG A 141 -15.21 6.77 -13.15
N SER A 142 -14.05 6.26 -12.76
CA SER A 142 -12.98 5.90 -13.68
C SER A 142 -12.51 4.47 -13.40
N LYS A 143 -12.05 3.81 -14.46
CA LYS A 143 -11.41 2.49 -14.40
C LYS A 143 -9.91 2.68 -14.42
N VAL A 144 -9.26 2.29 -13.32
CA VAL A 144 -7.81 2.36 -13.16
C VAL A 144 -7.24 0.97 -13.34
N ILE A 145 -6.31 0.82 -14.28
CA ILE A 145 -5.61 -0.44 -14.55
C ILE A 145 -4.18 -0.30 -14.05
N LEU A 146 -3.75 -1.27 -13.24
CA LEU A 146 -2.38 -1.43 -12.77
C LEU A 146 -1.83 -2.77 -13.24
N GLU A 147 -0.59 -2.76 -13.72
CA GLU A 147 0.09 -3.92 -14.28
C GLU A 147 1.44 -4.06 -13.59
N VAL A 148 1.74 -5.27 -13.10
CA VAL A 148 3.01 -5.62 -12.46
C VAL A 148 3.53 -6.91 -13.08
N PRO A 149 4.66 -6.89 -13.80
CA PRO A 149 5.31 -8.11 -14.27
C PRO A 149 5.62 -9.04 -13.11
N VAL A 150 5.37 -10.35 -13.27
CA VAL A 150 5.67 -11.34 -12.22
C VAL A 150 7.17 -11.34 -11.86
N SER A 151 8.04 -10.99 -12.82
CA SER A 151 9.48 -10.80 -12.58
C SER A 151 9.78 -9.74 -11.52
N GLU A 152 8.92 -8.75 -11.28
CA GLU A 152 9.13 -7.72 -10.26
C GLU A 152 8.70 -8.16 -8.85
N LEU A 153 8.06 -9.32 -8.73
CA LEU A 153 7.64 -9.90 -7.44
C LEU A 153 8.75 -10.68 -6.75
N GLY A 154 9.90 -10.84 -7.41
CA GLY A 154 11.01 -11.63 -6.92
C GLY A 154 11.70 -11.02 -5.70
N LEU A 155 12.49 -11.87 -5.05
CA LEU A 155 13.32 -11.57 -3.89
C LEU A 155 14.76 -12.04 -4.14
N TYR A 156 15.70 -11.58 -3.30
CA TYR A 156 17.04 -12.15 -3.25
C TYR A 156 17.07 -13.28 -2.24
N ASN A 157 17.39 -14.50 -2.69
CA ASN A 157 17.48 -15.67 -1.81
C ASN A 157 18.77 -15.67 -0.96
N ASP A 158 18.96 -16.70 -0.16
CA ASP A 158 20.15 -16.96 0.67
C ASP A 158 21.48 -16.99 -0.10
N ARG A 159 21.42 -17.27 -1.41
CA ARG A 159 22.56 -17.27 -2.33
C ARG A 159 22.74 -15.94 -3.07
N MET A 160 22.03 -14.89 -2.66
CA MET A 160 22.05 -13.57 -3.31
C MET A 160 21.62 -13.60 -4.79
N GLN A 161 20.74 -14.53 -5.16
CA GLN A 161 20.18 -14.62 -6.50
C GLN A 161 18.78 -14.03 -6.51
N TYR A 162 18.50 -13.16 -7.49
CA TYR A 162 17.15 -12.62 -7.69
C TYR A 162 16.25 -13.68 -8.33
N VAL A 163 15.25 -14.16 -7.59
CA VAL A 163 14.37 -15.25 -8.00
C VAL A 163 12.92 -14.92 -7.67
N VAL A 164 12.00 -15.40 -8.51
CA VAL A 164 10.57 -15.43 -8.20
C VAL A 164 10.23 -16.84 -7.74
N GLU A 165 10.00 -16.98 -6.44
CA GLU A 165 9.63 -18.26 -5.84
C GLU A 165 8.18 -18.60 -6.23
N PRO A 166 7.88 -19.86 -6.63
CA PRO A 166 6.51 -20.29 -6.80
C PRO A 166 5.76 -20.23 -5.47
N GLY A 167 4.58 -19.61 -5.46
CA GLY A 167 3.88 -19.34 -4.22
C GLY A 167 2.67 -18.44 -4.38
N GLU A 168 2.12 -18.03 -3.24
CA GLU A 168 0.98 -17.12 -3.17
C GLU A 168 1.43 -15.70 -2.83
N PHE A 169 1.04 -14.76 -3.68
CA PHE A 169 1.27 -13.34 -3.49
C PHE A 169 -0.06 -12.65 -3.16
N GLU A 170 -0.08 -11.89 -2.08
CA GLU A 170 -1.20 -11.02 -1.74
C GLU A 170 -1.02 -9.67 -2.46
N ILE A 171 -1.97 -9.37 -3.35
CA ILE A 171 -2.10 -8.09 -4.03
C ILE A 171 -3.02 -7.21 -3.20
N GLN A 172 -2.48 -6.09 -2.72
CA GLN A 172 -3.16 -5.14 -1.88
C GLN A 172 -3.35 -3.84 -2.67
N VAL A 173 -4.59 -3.37 -2.81
CA VAL A 173 -4.89 -2.10 -3.47
C VAL A 173 -5.43 -1.11 -2.45
N GLY A 174 -4.78 0.04 -2.37
CA GLY A 174 -5.05 1.05 -1.37
C GLY A 174 -4.90 2.47 -1.89
N SER A 175 -5.32 3.40 -1.04
CA SER A 175 -5.03 4.82 -1.22
C SER A 175 -3.77 5.25 -0.43
N ALA A 176 -3.31 4.44 0.52
CA ALA A 176 -2.08 4.59 1.28
C ALA A 176 -1.62 3.22 1.80
N SER A 177 -0.39 3.11 2.29
CA SER A 177 0.15 1.85 2.84
C SER A 177 -0.59 1.36 4.10
N ASP A 178 -1.30 2.23 4.81
CA ASP A 178 -2.17 1.91 5.94
C ASP A 178 -3.67 1.89 5.59
N ASN A 179 -4.02 2.20 4.34
CA ASN A 179 -5.41 2.31 3.88
C ASN A 179 -5.64 1.43 2.64
N ILE A 180 -5.67 0.13 2.88
CA ILE A 180 -5.90 -0.91 1.87
C ILE A 180 -7.40 -1.19 1.75
N HIS A 181 -7.96 -0.96 0.56
CA HIS A 181 -9.38 -1.17 0.26
C HIS A 181 -9.67 -2.61 -0.20
N PHE A 182 -8.73 -3.21 -0.92
CA PHE A 182 -8.91 -4.56 -1.47
C PHE A 182 -7.66 -5.41 -1.27
N LYS A 183 -7.89 -6.68 -0.96
CA LYS A 183 -6.86 -7.72 -0.96
C LYS A 183 -7.29 -8.85 -1.90
N LYS A 184 -6.40 -9.27 -2.78
CA LYS A 184 -6.57 -10.40 -3.68
C LYS A 184 -5.36 -11.31 -3.58
N THR A 185 -5.52 -12.59 -3.86
CA THR A 185 -4.40 -13.54 -3.89
C THR A 185 -4.18 -13.99 -5.33
N VAL A 186 -2.93 -13.97 -5.77
CA VAL A 186 -2.48 -14.58 -7.02
C VAL A 186 -1.49 -15.70 -6.71
N ARG A 187 -1.51 -16.77 -7.49
CA ARG A 187 -0.54 -17.86 -7.41
C ARG A 187 0.42 -17.76 -8.59
N VAL A 188 1.72 -17.80 -8.31
CA VAL A 188 2.77 -17.89 -9.33
C VAL A 188 3.35 -19.30 -9.31
N GLY A 189 3.38 -19.97 -10.45
CA GLY A 189 3.88 -21.35 -10.56
C GLY A 189 3.03 -22.22 -11.48
N LYS A 190 3.45 -23.48 -11.66
CA LYS A 190 2.60 -24.48 -12.34
C LYS A 190 1.53 -24.99 -11.37
N GLU A 191 0.37 -25.34 -11.91
CA GLU A 191 -0.64 -26.18 -11.22
C GLU A 191 -0.03 -27.48 -10.70
#